data_AF-A0A7S3B420-F1
#
_entry.id   AF-A0A7S3B420-F1
#
_cell.length_a   1.000
_cell.length_b   1.000
_cell.length_c   1.000
_cell.angle_alpha   90.00
_cell.angle_beta   90.00
_cell.angle_gamma   90.00
#
_symmetry.space_group_name_H-M   'P 1'
#
loop_
_entity.id
_entity.type
_entity.pdbx_description
1 polymer ?
#
loop_
_entity_poly.entity_id
_entity_poly.type
_entity_poly.pdbx_seq_one_letter_code
_entity_poly.pdbx_strand_id
1 'polypeptide(L)'
;CCEIDGKNGKVITLVRHAEGLHNQDCRGKSQDETERLLALMEYWDPPLTTVGTEQCSATAATVASNQEARPDLVVSSPLTRAIQTASLVYKPTRGLESEHSQPPIIATELA
;
A
#
# COMPACT_ATOMS: atom_id res chain seq x y z
N CYS A 1 14.06 -10.88 -14.24
CA CYS A 1 13.24 -10.58 -15.43
C CYS A 1 12.69 -11.88 -16.00
N CYS A 2 11.38 -12.12 -15.90
CA CYS A 2 10.74 -13.30 -16.51
C CYS A 2 10.47 -13.01 -17.99
N GLU A 3 11.26 -13.60 -18.88
CA GLU A 3 10.99 -13.59 -20.31
C GLU A 3 9.89 -14.62 -20.63
N ILE A 4 8.80 -14.17 -21.23
CA ILE A 4 7.83 -15.03 -21.90
C ILE A 4 7.88 -14.66 -23.38
N ASP A 5 8.30 -15.60 -24.24
CA ASP A 5 8.37 -15.46 -25.71
C ASP A 5 9.17 -14.26 -26.26
N GLY A 6 10.29 -13.88 -25.63
CA GLY A 6 11.18 -12.84 -26.17
C GLY A 6 10.55 -11.44 -26.22
N LYS A 7 9.45 -11.21 -25.50
CA LYS A 7 8.84 -9.89 -25.29
C LYS A 7 8.94 -9.52 -23.82
N ASN A 8 9.36 -8.28 -23.54
CA ASN A 8 9.32 -7.73 -22.19
C ASN A 8 7.86 -7.64 -21.72
N GLY A 9 7.45 -8.54 -20.83
CA GLY A 9 6.12 -8.52 -20.22
C GLY A 9 5.95 -7.34 -19.26
N LYS A 10 4.72 -6.84 -19.11
CA LYS A 10 4.38 -5.90 -18.04
C LYS A 10 4.19 -6.67 -16.74
N VAL A 11 4.83 -6.23 -15.67
CA VAL A 11 4.66 -6.81 -14.33
C VAL A 11 3.64 -5.97 -13.57
N ILE A 12 2.62 -6.63 -13.03
CA ILE A 12 1.62 -6.01 -12.15
C ILE A 12 1.74 -6.65 -10.78
N THR A 13 2.09 -5.83 -9.78
CA THR A 13 2.16 -6.25 -8.37
C THR A 13 0.93 -5.75 -7.63
N LEU A 14 0.17 -6.66 -7.03
CA LEU A 14 -1.00 -6.31 -6.22
C LEU A 14 -0.60 -6.24 -4.75
N VAL A 15 -0.87 -5.09 -4.12
CA VAL A 15 -0.57 -4.85 -2.71
C VAL A 15 -1.85 -4.43 -2.00
N ARG A 16 -2.21 -5.14 -0.93
CA ARG A 16 -3.30 -4.74 -0.03
C ARG A 16 -2.80 -3.62 0.90
N HIS A 17 -3.68 -2.70 1.29
CA HIS A 17 -3.36 -1.73 2.34
C HIS A 17 -2.92 -2.45 3.63
N ALA A 18 -1.99 -1.85 4.37
CA ALA A 18 -1.58 -2.35 5.68
C ALA A 18 -2.70 -2.22 6.72
N GLU A 19 -2.47 -2.70 7.95
CA GLU A 19 -3.48 -2.65 9.01
C GLU A 19 -3.98 -1.21 9.26
N GLY A 20 -5.29 -1.00 9.10
CA GLY A 20 -5.98 0.25 9.46
C GLY A 20 -6.69 0.12 10.81
N LEU A 21 -7.10 1.25 11.41
CA LEU A 21 -7.80 1.25 12.70
C LEU A 21 -9.02 0.32 12.71
N HIS A 22 -9.78 0.27 11.61
CA HIS A 22 -10.90 -0.67 11.47
C HIS A 22 -10.51 -2.14 11.66
N ASN A 23 -9.31 -2.55 11.21
CA ASN A 23 -8.85 -3.92 11.38
C ASN A 23 -8.49 -4.21 12.85
N GLN A 24 -7.83 -3.25 13.51
CA GLN A 24 -7.46 -3.34 14.92
C GLN A 24 -8.70 -3.42 15.80
N ASP A 25 -9.67 -2.54 15.60
CA ASP A 25 -10.80 -2.41 16.50
C ASP A 25 -11.87 -3.48 16.25
N CYS A 26 -11.92 -4.07 15.05
CA CYS A 26 -12.76 -5.24 14.78
C CYS A 26 -12.17 -6.56 15.29
N ARG A 27 -10.92 -6.56 15.77
CA ARG A 27 -10.23 -7.80 16.16
C ARG A 27 -10.91 -8.44 17.37
N GLY A 28 -11.31 -9.70 17.21
CA GLY A 28 -11.98 -10.47 18.27
C GLY A 28 -13.44 -10.10 18.50
N LYS A 29 -14.04 -9.25 17.65
CA LYS A 29 -15.47 -8.96 17.63
C LYS A 29 -16.23 -10.00 16.80
N SER A 30 -17.50 -10.23 17.14
CA SER A 30 -18.41 -10.98 16.28
C SER A 30 -18.73 -10.20 15.00
N GLN A 31 -19.29 -10.87 13.99
CA GLN A 31 -19.67 -10.22 12.73
C GLN A 31 -20.65 -9.07 12.95
N ASP A 32 -21.69 -9.25 13.76
CA ASP A 32 -22.68 -8.21 14.07
C ASP A 32 -22.05 -6.98 14.73
N GLU A 33 -21.08 -7.20 15.64
CA GLU A 33 -20.35 -6.12 16.29
C GLU A 33 -19.43 -5.40 15.32
N THR A 34 -18.76 -6.14 14.42
CA THR A 34 -17.94 -5.58 13.35
C THR A 34 -18.79 -4.72 12.42
N GLU A 35 -19.94 -5.20 11.96
CA GLU A 35 -20.83 -4.45 11.06
C GLU A 35 -21.32 -3.15 11.71
N ARG A 36 -21.73 -3.20 12.98
CA ARG A 36 -22.14 -2.00 13.74
C ARG A 36 -21.01 -1.00 13.90
N LEU A 37 -19.79 -1.48 14.16
CA LEU A 37 -18.62 -0.62 14.33
C LEU A 37 -18.22 0.04 12.99
N LEU A 38 -18.14 -0.74 11.91
CA LEU A 38 -17.78 -0.25 10.58
C LEU A 38 -18.81 0.70 9.97
N ALA A 39 -20.04 0.71 10.48
CA ALA A 39 -21.06 1.69 10.09
C ALA A 39 -20.83 3.10 10.66
N LEU A 40 -19.93 3.27 11.65
CA LEU A 40 -19.60 4.58 12.20
C LEU A 40 -18.74 5.37 11.22
N MET A 41 -18.97 6.68 11.16
CA MET A 41 -18.28 7.59 10.23
C MET A 41 -16.76 7.60 10.43
N GLU A 42 -16.27 7.34 11.64
CA GLU A 42 -14.83 7.26 11.93
C GLU A 42 -14.13 6.07 11.24
N TYR A 43 -14.88 5.04 10.85
CA TYR A 43 -14.37 3.87 10.13
C TYR A 43 -14.67 3.91 8.63
N TRP A 44 -15.22 5.01 8.11
CA TRP A 44 -15.42 5.20 6.67
C TRP A 44 -14.08 5.24 5.92
N ASP A 45 -13.14 6.09 6.38
CA ASP A 45 -11.80 6.18 5.83
C ASP A 45 -10.71 6.26 6.92
N PRO A 46 -10.52 5.17 7.69
CA PRO A 46 -9.61 5.18 8.82
C PRO A 46 -8.15 5.14 8.35
N PRO A 47 -7.23 5.81 9.05
CA PRO A 47 -5.80 5.73 8.79
C PRO A 47 -5.21 4.36 9.18
N LEU A 48 -3.95 4.17 8.81
CA LEU A 48 -3.12 3.06 9.28
C LEU A 48 -2.87 3.13 10.79
N THR A 49 -2.71 1.96 11.40
CA THR A 49 -2.23 1.81 12.78
C THR A 49 -0.70 1.92 12.84
N THR A 50 -0.13 1.97 14.05
CA THR A 50 1.32 1.85 14.25
C THR A 50 1.84 0.53 13.66
N VAL A 51 1.12 -0.57 13.90
CA VAL A 51 1.46 -1.89 13.32
C VAL A 51 1.36 -1.86 11.80
N GLY A 52 0.36 -1.20 11.24
CA GLY A 52 0.25 -0.99 9.79
C GLY A 52 1.45 -0.23 9.20
N THR A 53 1.96 0.75 9.93
CA THR A 53 3.17 1.50 9.53
C THR A 53 4.44 0.63 9.59
N GLU A 54 4.54 -0.26 10.57
CA GLU A 54 5.62 -1.24 10.68
C GLU A 54 5.58 -2.26 9.55
N GLN A 55 4.38 -2.76 9.20
CA GLN A 55 4.17 -3.62 8.03
C GLN A 55 4.66 -2.93 6.75
N CYS A 56 4.31 -1.66 6.55
CA CYS A 56 4.81 -0.88 5.41
C CYS A 56 6.33 -0.77 5.39
N SER A 57 6.95 -0.61 6.56
CA SER A 57 8.42 -0.52 6.68
C SER A 57 9.12 -1.84 6.31
N ALA A 58 8.54 -2.97 6.71
CA ALA A 58 9.03 -4.29 6.31
C ALA A 58 8.92 -4.50 4.79
N THR A 59 7.76 -4.16 4.19
CA THR A 59 7.57 -4.24 2.73
C THR A 59 8.50 -3.29 1.99
N ALA A 60 8.71 -2.06 2.49
CA ALA A 60 9.64 -1.10 1.90
C ALA A 60 11.08 -1.67 1.86
N ALA A 61 11.51 -2.38 2.91
CA ALA A 61 12.81 -3.03 2.92
C ALA A 61 12.93 -4.12 1.84
N THR A 62 11.88 -4.92 1.63
CA THR A 62 11.82 -5.91 0.55
C THR A 62 11.86 -5.28 -0.83
N VAL A 63 11.13 -4.18 -1.06
CA VAL A 63 11.15 -3.43 -2.33
C VAL A 63 12.52 -2.78 -2.56
N ALA A 64 13.17 -2.30 -1.51
CA ALA A 64 14.50 -1.70 -1.61
C ALA A 64 15.58 -2.73 -1.95
N SER A 65 15.48 -3.97 -1.45
CA SER A 65 16.45 -5.03 -1.72
C SER A 65 16.24 -5.76 -3.05
N ASN A 66 15.09 -5.58 -3.70
CA ASN A 66 14.77 -6.20 -4.99
C ASN A 66 14.45 -5.14 -6.05
N GLN A 67 15.39 -4.87 -6.95
CA GLN A 67 15.17 -3.91 -8.05
C GLN A 67 13.99 -4.29 -8.94
N GLU A 68 13.71 -5.58 -9.14
CA GLU A 68 12.57 -6.04 -9.95
C GLU A 68 11.22 -5.79 -9.26
N ALA A 69 11.22 -5.51 -7.96
CA ALA A 69 10.02 -5.16 -7.19
C ALA A 69 9.74 -3.65 -7.17
N ARG A 70 10.61 -2.83 -7.78
CA ARG A 70 10.38 -1.38 -7.92
C ARG A 70 9.49 -1.11 -9.13
N PRO A 71 8.27 -0.58 -8.93
CA PRO A 71 7.38 -0.28 -10.04
C PRO A 71 7.74 1.05 -10.69
N ASP A 72 7.40 1.22 -11.97
CA ASP A 72 7.45 2.51 -12.68
C ASP A 72 6.28 3.44 -12.29
N LEU A 73 5.18 2.87 -11.80
CA LEU A 73 3.94 3.56 -11.44
C LEU A 73 3.26 2.83 -10.28
N VAL A 74 2.75 3.59 -9.31
CA VAL A 74 1.90 3.07 -8.24
C VAL A 74 0.50 3.62 -8.40
N VAL A 75 -0.48 2.72 -8.53
CA VAL A 75 -1.91 3.09 -8.54
C VAL A 75 -2.51 2.66 -7.21
N SER A 76 -3.18 3.59 -6.52
CA SER A 76 -3.77 3.34 -5.21
C SER A 76 -5.27 3.65 -5.20
N SER A 77 -5.99 2.96 -4.32
CA SER A 77 -7.35 3.37 -3.93
C SER A 77 -7.31 4.78 -3.29
N PRO A 78 -8.36 5.60 -3.47
CA PRO A 78 -8.40 6.94 -2.87
C PRO A 78 -8.54 6.95 -1.35
N LEU A 79 -8.72 5.79 -0.70
CA LEU A 79 -8.83 5.69 0.75
C LEU A 79 -7.50 5.98 1.45
N THR A 80 -7.53 6.76 2.52
CA THR A 80 -6.40 7.23 3.31
C THR A 80 -5.41 6.12 3.63
N ARG A 81 -5.88 4.96 4.12
CA ARG A 81 -5.02 3.81 4.44
C ARG A 81 -4.25 3.25 3.23
N ALA A 82 -4.86 3.26 2.04
CA ALA A 82 -4.22 2.76 0.82
C ALA A 82 -3.17 3.76 0.31
N ILE A 83 -3.49 5.05 0.34
CA ILE A 83 -2.53 6.12 0.03
C ILE A 83 -1.34 6.06 0.99
N GLN A 84 -1.58 5.98 2.30
CA GLN A 84 -0.52 5.87 3.31
C GLN A 84 0.36 4.64 3.08
N THR A 85 -0.25 3.49 2.78
CA THR A 85 0.51 2.26 2.45
C THR A 85 1.42 2.50 1.24
N ALA A 86 0.89 3.03 0.15
CA ALA A 86 1.65 3.32 -1.07
C ALA A 86 2.80 4.30 -0.79
N SER A 87 2.53 5.40 -0.08
CA SER A 87 3.55 6.41 0.25
C SER A 87 4.66 5.87 1.14
N LEU A 88 4.35 5.01 2.11
CA LEU A 88 5.34 4.48 3.04
C LEU A 88 6.19 3.36 2.43
N VAL A 89 5.58 2.49 1.62
CA VAL A 89 6.27 1.38 0.96
C VAL A 89 7.22 1.87 -0.13
N TYR A 90 6.78 2.83 -0.94
CA TYR A 90 7.51 3.31 -2.12
C TYR A 90 8.21 4.65 -1.89
N LYS A 91 8.48 5.02 -0.64
CA LYS A 91 9.18 6.26 -0.28
C LYS A 91 10.60 6.31 -0.86
N PRO A 92 11.18 7.51 -1.07
CA PRO A 92 12.55 7.63 -1.54
C PRO A 92 13.54 7.06 -0.53
N THR A 93 14.49 6.24 -0.99
CA THR A 93 15.68 5.88 -0.20
C THR A 93 16.57 7.11 -0.07
N ARG A 94 16.70 7.67 1.15
CA ARG A 94 17.64 8.77 1.41
C ARG A 94 19.07 8.36 1.03
N GLY A 95 19.75 9.18 0.22
CA GLY A 95 21.17 9.02 -0.13
C GLY A 95 21.47 8.55 -1.56
N LEU A 96 20.45 8.30 -2.38
CA LEU A 96 20.61 8.04 -3.82
C LEU A 96 19.99 9.22 -4.58
N GLU A 97 20.77 10.28 -4.79
CA GLU A 97 20.41 11.44 -5.63
C GLU A 97 20.53 11.14 -7.14
N SER A 98 20.24 9.90 -7.56
CA SER A 98 20.18 9.54 -8.98
C SER A 98 18.72 9.50 -9.44
N GLU A 99 18.51 9.80 -10.73
CA GLU A 99 17.24 10.05 -11.46
C GLU A 99 16.09 9.03 -11.28
N HIS A 100 16.23 8.01 -10.45
CA HIS A 100 15.16 7.10 -10.05
C HIS A 100 14.36 7.71 -8.88
N SER A 101 13.74 8.85 -9.15
CA SER A 101 12.74 9.49 -8.31
C SER A 101 11.65 8.47 -7.93
N GLN A 102 11.11 8.58 -6.72
CA GLN A 102 9.95 7.82 -6.26
C GLN A 102 8.92 7.65 -7.39
N PRO A 103 8.39 6.43 -7.61
CA PRO A 103 7.41 6.24 -8.66
C PRO A 103 6.20 7.14 -8.40
N PRO A 104 5.63 7.78 -9.43
CA PRO A 104 4.42 8.55 -9.27
C PRO A 104 3.33 7.68 -8.64
N ILE A 105 2.64 8.26 -7.65
CA ILE A 105 1.49 7.64 -7.01
C ILE A 105 0.25 8.32 -7.56
N ILE A 106 -0.62 7.55 -8.22
CA ILE A 106 -1.91 8.04 -8.71
C ILE A 106 -3.01 7.41 -7.85
N ALA A 107 -3.85 8.25 -7.27
CA ALA A 107 -5.08 7.85 -6.61
C ALA A 107 -6.22 8.67 -7.20
N THR A 108 -7.16 8.01 -7.86
CA THR A 108 -8.32 8.65 -8.48
C THR A 108 -9.58 7.88 -8.12
N GLU A 109 -10.69 8.60 -7.99
CA GLU A 109 -12.02 8.00 -7.94
C GLU A 109 -12.42 7.54 -9.36
N LEU A 110 -13.32 6.57 -9.42
CA LEU A 110 -13.96 6.21 -10.70
C LEU A 110 -14.91 7.34 -11.07
N ALA A 111 -14.67 7.95 -12.24
CA ALA A 111 -15.52 8.97 -12.84
C ALA A 111 -16.88 8.42 -13.27
#